data_AF-A0A166B6U4-F1
#
_entry.id   AF-A0A166B6U4-F1
#
_cell.length_a   1.000
_cell.length_b   1.000
_cell.length_c   1.000
_cell.angle_alpha   90.00
_cell.angle_beta   90.00
_cell.angle_gamma   90.00
#
_symmetry.space_group_name_H-M   'P 1'
#
loop_
_entity.id
_entity.type
_entity.pdbx_description
1 polymer ?
#
loop_
_entity_poly.entity_id
_entity_poly.type
_entity_poly.pdbx_seq_one_letter_code
_entity_poly.pdbx_strand_id
1 'polypeptide(L)'
;MKSLNSPYLTKVGDTYYPKGRPIIHSDTLWQEKTWEAYMMEDGRCYFRFLVSRQGGGTDIYEISVDEFNGIKSGELTYDDLIRLTDHSSTRKPVSHPSDD
;
A
#
# COMPACT_ATOMS: atom_id res chain seq x y z
N MET A 1 11.17 24.76 12.34
CA MET A 1 10.88 24.07 11.06
C MET A 1 10.93 22.58 11.34
N LYS A 2 9.79 21.88 11.35
CA LYS A 2 9.76 20.43 11.57
C LYS A 2 10.32 19.77 10.31
N SER A 3 11.50 19.14 10.42
CA SER A 3 12.01 18.25 9.39
C SER A 3 10.96 17.16 9.15
N LEU A 4 10.29 17.22 8.00
CA LEU A 4 9.45 16.15 7.50
C LEU A 4 10.40 15.04 7.04
N ASN A 5 10.94 14.30 8.01
CA ASN A 5 11.80 13.15 7.78
C ASN A 5 10.91 12.02 7.24
N SER A 6 10.43 12.17 6.01
CA SER A 6 9.70 11.12 5.31
C SER A 6 10.69 9.99 5.05
N PRO A 7 10.51 8.79 5.63
CA PRO A 7 11.45 7.67 5.49
C PRO A 7 11.57 7.16 4.04
N TYR A 8 10.76 7.71 3.13
CA TYR A 8 10.63 7.34 1.73
C TYR A 8 11.41 8.23 0.76
N LEU A 9 12.11 9.27 1.24
CA LEU A 9 12.87 10.19 0.40
C LEU A 9 14.34 10.21 0.82
N THR A 10 15.25 10.03 -0.14
CA THR A 10 16.67 10.33 0.05
C THR A 10 16.97 11.66 -0.62
N LYS A 11 17.51 12.60 0.14
CA LYS A 11 18.03 13.86 -0.40
C LYS A 11 19.44 13.60 -0.93
N VAL A 12 19.65 13.79 -2.23
CA VAL A 12 20.98 13.79 -2.86
C VAL A 12 21.16 15.16 -3.51
N GLY A 13 22.12 15.96 -3.02
CA GLY A 13 22.20 17.37 -3.39
C GLY A 13 20.96 18.14 -2.92
N ASP A 14 20.32 18.91 -3.80
CA ASP A 14 19.04 19.58 -3.53
C ASP A 14 17.82 18.85 -4.11
N THR A 15 18.02 17.62 -4.61
CA THR A 15 16.99 16.81 -5.24
C THR A 15 16.54 15.70 -4.29
N TYR A 16 15.21 15.53 -4.17
CA TYR A 16 14.60 14.43 -3.43
C TYR A 16 14.37 13.25 -4.37
N TYR A 17 15.07 12.14 -4.11
CA TYR A 17 14.87 10.89 -4.81
C TYR A 17 13.97 9.99 -3.98
N PRO A 18 12.95 9.34 -4.58
CA PRO A 18 12.23 8.28 -3.88
C PRO A 18 13.24 7.18 -3.55
N LYS A 19 13.44 6.95 -2.25
CA LYS A 19 14.17 5.79 -1.77
C LYS A 19 13.28 4.61 -2.17
N GLY A 20 13.69 3.83 -3.19
CA GLY A 20 12.88 2.72 -3.68
C GLY A 20 12.35 1.92 -2.49
N ARG A 21 11.03 1.67 -2.47
CA ARG A 21 10.41 0.97 -1.34
C ARG A 21 11.12 -0.37 -1.15
N PRO A 22 11.62 -0.70 0.05
CA PRO A 22 12.21 -2.01 0.30
C PRO A 22 11.14 -3.08 0.05
N ILE A 23 11.52 -4.20 -0.56
CA ILE A 23 10.64 -5.36 -0.65
C ILE A 23 10.68 -6.04 0.72
N ILE A 24 9.53 -6.18 1.38
CA ILE A 24 9.41 -6.75 2.72
C ILE A 24 8.31 -7.80 2.70
N HIS A 25 8.63 -9.05 3.03
CA HIS A 25 7.65 -10.11 3.19
C HIS A 25 7.70 -10.63 4.63
N SER A 26 6.67 -10.31 5.38
CA SER A 26 6.48 -10.65 6.79
C SER A 26 5.06 -11.16 7.00
N ASP A 27 4.78 -11.72 8.18
CA ASP A 27 3.46 -12.30 8.44
C ASP A 27 2.33 -11.28 8.46
N THR A 28 2.63 -10.01 8.79
CA THR A 28 1.68 -8.89 8.86
C THR A 28 1.92 -7.80 7.81
N LEU A 29 2.98 -7.90 7.00
CA LEU A 29 3.34 -6.89 6.00
C LEU A 29 3.91 -7.56 4.76
N TRP A 30 3.26 -7.31 3.63
CA TRP A 30 3.70 -7.71 2.31
C TRP A 30 3.92 -6.47 1.44
N GLN A 31 5.15 -5.97 1.39
CA GLN A 31 5.53 -4.76 0.67
C GLN A 31 6.33 -5.09 -0.59
N GLU A 32 5.84 -4.57 -1.72
CA GLU A 32 6.49 -4.58 -3.02
C GLU A 32 6.95 -3.16 -3.41
N LYS A 33 7.54 -3.02 -4.60
CA LYS A 33 8.06 -1.72 -5.08
C LYS A 33 6.97 -0.66 -5.28
N THR A 34 5.80 -1.07 -5.76
CA THR A 34 4.72 -0.17 -6.20
C THR A 34 3.43 -0.29 -5.38
N TRP A 35 3.35 -1.32 -4.54
CA TRP A 35 2.18 -1.62 -3.71
C TRP A 35 2.62 -2.33 -2.43
N GLU A 36 1.72 -2.41 -1.47
CA GLU A 36 1.88 -3.21 -0.28
C GLU A 36 0.52 -3.67 0.24
N ALA A 37 0.53 -4.75 1.00
CA ALA A 37 -0.58 -5.17 1.81
C ALA A 37 -0.11 -5.30 3.26
N TYR A 38 -0.92 -4.89 4.23
CA TYR A 38 -0.57 -4.97 5.64
C TYR A 38 -1.78 -5.31 6.51
N MET A 39 -1.53 -5.99 7.61
CA MET A 39 -2.49 -6.31 8.65
C MET A 39 -2.25 -5.39 9.85
N MET A 40 -3.29 -4.69 10.28
CA MET A 40 -3.29 -3.89 11.51
C MET A 40 -3.48 -4.79 12.74
N GLU A 41 -3.15 -4.27 13.92
CA GLU A 41 -3.31 -4.99 15.19
C GLU A 41 -4.76 -5.34 15.52
N ASP A 42 -5.74 -4.62 14.96
CA ASP A 42 -7.17 -4.92 15.11
C ASP A 42 -7.66 -6.07 14.19
N GLY A 43 -6.75 -6.66 13.40
CA GLY A 43 -7.03 -7.76 12.48
C GLY A 43 -7.54 -7.32 11.10
N ARG A 44 -7.69 -6.01 10.84
CA ARG A 44 -8.05 -5.52 9.51
C ARG A 44 -6.85 -5.54 8.58
N CYS A 45 -7.09 -5.91 7.34
CA CYS A 45 -6.06 -5.94 6.30
C CYS A 45 -6.31 -4.83 5.28
N TYR A 46 -5.24 -4.25 4.78
CA TYR A 46 -5.29 -3.15 3.83
C TYR A 46 -4.35 -3.43 2.68
N PHE A 47 -4.79 -3.09 1.47
CA PHE A 47 -4.00 -3.09 0.25
C PHE A 47 -3.82 -1.65 -0.21
N ARG A 48 -2.56 -1.22 -0.30
CA ARG A 48 -2.16 0.12 -0.67
C ARG A 48 -1.33 0.10 -1.94
N PHE A 49 -1.72 0.85 -2.95
CA PHE A 49 -0.97 0.94 -4.20
C PHE A 49 -0.88 2.36 -4.73
N LEU A 50 0.21 2.64 -5.44
CA LEU A 50 0.43 3.92 -6.10
C LEU A 50 -0.41 3.98 -7.38
N VAL A 51 -1.28 4.99 -7.47
CA VAL A 51 -2.08 5.24 -8.65
C VAL A 51 -1.42 6.33 -9.48
N SER A 52 -1.09 5.98 -10.72
CA SER A 52 -0.52 6.90 -11.71
C SER A 52 -1.60 7.80 -12.30
N ARG A 53 -2.23 8.62 -11.45
CA ARG A 53 -3.08 9.76 -11.86
C ARG A 53 -2.28 11.05 -11.69
N GLN A 54 -2.59 12.10 -12.47
CA GLN A 54 -1.82 13.36 -12.66
C GLN A 54 -1.39 14.12 -11.37
N GLY A 55 -1.71 13.64 -10.17
CA GLY A 55 -1.28 14.21 -8.89
C GLY A 55 -0.50 13.25 -7.98
N GLY A 56 -0.13 12.04 -8.41
CA GLY A 56 0.59 11.08 -7.57
C GLY A 56 -0.24 10.66 -6.35
N GLY A 57 -1.32 9.91 -6.59
CA GLY A 57 -2.20 9.42 -5.53
C GLY A 57 -1.77 8.06 -5.03
N THR A 58 -1.99 7.78 -3.75
CA THR A 58 -1.96 6.42 -3.23
C THR A 58 -3.38 6.05 -2.84
N ASP A 59 -3.88 4.94 -3.36
CA ASP A 59 -5.15 4.38 -2.90
C ASP A 59 -4.91 3.29 -1.88
N ILE A 60 -5.81 3.23 -0.91
CA ILE A 60 -5.84 2.21 0.13
C ILE A 60 -7.22 1.58 0.09
N TYR A 61 -7.27 0.26 0.04
CA TYR A 61 -8.49 -0.53 0.07
C TYR A 61 -8.41 -1.49 1.25
N GLU A 62 -9.51 -1.65 1.96
CA GLU A 62 -9.64 -2.73 2.93
C GLU A 62 -9.79 -4.05 2.17
N ILE A 63 -9.01 -5.06 2.57
CA ILE A 63 -9.07 -6.42 2.05
C ILE A 63 -9.34 -7.38 3.22
N SER A 64 -9.89 -8.54 2.90
CA SER A 64 -10.13 -9.58 3.89
C SER A 64 -8.82 -10.26 4.30
N VAL A 65 -8.80 -10.87 5.49
CA VAL A 65 -7.65 -11.71 5.93
C VAL A 65 -7.37 -12.85 4.95
N ASP A 66 -8.43 -13.43 4.36
CA ASP A 66 -8.32 -14.46 3.34
C ASP A 66 -7.61 -13.93 2.07
N GLU A 67 -7.97 -12.72 1.63
CA GLU A 67 -7.31 -12.05 0.50
C GLU A 67 -5.83 -11.76 0.82
N PHE A 68 -5.52 -11.34 2.06
CA PHE A 68 -4.14 -11.14 2.49
C PHE A 68 -3.33 -12.44 2.51
N ASN A 69 -3.92 -13.56 2.96
CA ASN A 69 -3.27 -14.87 2.90
C ASN A 69 -3.10 -15.39 1.47
N GLY A 70 -4.05 -15.09 0.57
CA GLY A 70 -3.93 -15.38 -0.85
C GLY A 70 -2.75 -14.65 -1.50
N ILE A 71 -2.45 -13.42 -1.06
CA ILE A 71 -1.25 -12.69 -1.49
C ILE A 71 0.02 -13.43 -1.04
N LYS A 72 0.08 -13.80 0.26
CA LYS A 72 1.24 -14.51 0.82
C LYS A 72 1.50 -15.86 0.13
N SER A 73 0.42 -16.54 -0.28
CA SER A 73 0.47 -17.84 -0.96
C SER A 73 0.71 -17.73 -2.46
N GLY A 74 0.68 -16.53 -3.04
CA GLY A 74 0.80 -16.29 -4.48
C GLY A 74 -0.45 -16.62 -5.29
N GLU A 75 -1.59 -16.88 -4.62
CA GLU A 75 -2.89 -17.11 -5.25
C GLU A 75 -3.53 -15.81 -5.74
N LEU A 76 -3.26 -14.69 -5.05
CA LEU A 76 -3.69 -13.36 -5.45
C LEU A 76 -2.49 -12.50 -5.87
N THR A 77 -2.52 -12.03 -7.11
CA THR A 77 -1.50 -11.13 -7.63
C THR A 77 -1.94 -9.68 -7.55
N TYR A 78 -1.00 -8.76 -7.77
CA TYR A 78 -1.31 -7.33 -7.92
C TYR A 78 -2.44 -7.09 -8.94
N ASP A 79 -2.42 -7.77 -10.09
CA ASP A 79 -3.42 -7.56 -11.14
C ASP A 79 -4.82 -8.00 -10.67
N ASP A 80 -4.90 -9.12 -9.94
CA ASP A 80 -6.16 -9.61 -9.36
C ASP A 80 -6.72 -8.63 -8.33
N LEU A 81 -5.88 -8.11 -7.43
CA LEU A 81 -6.28 -7.12 -6.44
C LEU A 81 -6.76 -5.82 -7.09
N ILE A 82 -6.05 -5.35 -8.11
CA ILE A 82 -6.45 -4.16 -8.86
C ILE A 82 -7.81 -4.39 -9.51
N ARG A 83 -8.02 -5.51 -10.21
CA ARG A 83 -9.32 -5.85 -10.81
C ARG A 83 -10.43 -5.89 -9.76
N LEU A 84 -10.19 -6.49 -8.60
CA LEU A 84 -11.14 -6.51 -7.49
C LEU A 84 -11.48 -5.11 -6.99
N THR A 85 -10.50 -4.21 -6.91
CA THR A 85 -10.71 -2.83 -6.44
C THR A 85 -11.28 -1.88 -7.50
N ASP A 86 -11.01 -2.11 -8.79
CA ASP A 86 -11.45 -1.29 -9.92
C ASP A 86 -12.88 -1.66 -10.36
N HIS A 87 -13.19 -2.96 -10.46
CA HIS A 87 -14.51 -3.43 -10.90
C HIS A 87 -15.56 -3.47 -9.78
N SER A 88 -15.16 -3.50 -8.51
CA SER A 88 -16.13 -3.60 -7.41
C SER A 88 -16.67 -2.22 -7.05
N SER A 89 -17.80 -1.82 -7.65
CA SER A 89 -18.50 -0.55 -7.32
C SER A 89 -18.89 -0.38 -5.84
N THR A 90 -18.82 -1.45 -5.05
CA THR A 90 -19.06 -1.46 -3.60
C THR A 90 -17.81 -1.22 -2.75
N ARG A 91 -16.59 -1.44 -3.28
CA ARG A 91 -15.34 -1.22 -2.53
C ARG A 91 -14.90 0.22 -2.74
N LYS A 92 -15.07 1.03 -1.70
CA LYS A 92 -14.62 2.42 -1.71
C LYS A 92 -13.19 2.47 -1.15
N PRO A 93 -12.28 3.26 -1.74
CA PRO A 93 -10.98 3.49 -1.13
C PRO A 93 -11.19 4.10 0.26
N VAL A 94 -10.50 3.56 1.25
CA VAL A 94 -10.49 4.13 2.59
C VAL A 94 -9.55 5.32 2.57
N SER A 95 -10.03 6.49 3.00
CA SER A 95 -9.12 7.57 3.36
C SER A 95 -8.22 7.06 4.47
N HIS A 96 -6.92 7.34 4.37
CA HIS A 96 -5.87 6.97 5.33
C HIS A 96 -6.45 6.76 6.73
N PRO A 97 -6.22 5.61 7.39
CA PRO A 97 -6.65 5.42 8.77
C PRO A 97 -5.83 6.37 9.65
N SER A 98 -6.26 7.62 9.72
CA SER A 98 -5.76 8.62 10.64
C SER A 98 -6.30 8.23 12.01
N ASP A 99 -5.41 7.67 12.84
CA ASP A 99 -5.13 8.12 14.21
C ASP A 99 -6.29 8.94 14.81
N ASP A 100 -7.19 8.27 15.55
CA ASP A 100 -8.04 8.92 16.56
C ASP A 100 -7.22 9.09 17.86
#